data_AF-A0A0S7XKC0-F1
#
_entry.id   AF-A0A0S7XKC0-F1
#
_cell.length_a   1.000
_cell.length_b   1.000
_cell.length_c   1.000
_cell.angle_alpha   90.00
_cell.angle_beta   90.00
_cell.angle_gamma   90.00
#
_symmetry.space_group_name_H-M   'P 1'
#
loop_
_entity.id
_entity.type
_entity.pdbx_description
1 polymer ?
#
loop_
_entity_poly.entity_id
_entity_poly.type
_entity_poly.pdbx_seq_one_letter_code
_entity_poly.pdbx_strand_id
1 'polypeptide(L)'
;MFFKRILSKLLLIWGILLLFSPGEAMLTQIYKFTGIQIPYDLKYEDFILEKGKYDFQILVHHKTQQLHLRILKKGKGICSVLGERLRYESYGRERMKDPNIPDQPTLKIIKHPTEKKVSIIFESGKKTRIYPLVKAVFKMEYE
;
A
#
# COMPACT_ATOMS: atom_id res chain seq x y z
N MET A 1 30.05 43.26 2.41
CA MET A 1 29.90 42.56 1.11
C MET A 1 30.00 41.03 1.20
N PHE A 2 30.67 40.48 2.23
CA PHE A 2 30.84 39.02 2.45
C PHE A 2 29.55 38.25 2.79
N PHE A 3 28.68 38.82 3.63
CA PHE A 3 27.44 38.17 4.10
C PHE A 3 26.45 37.84 2.97
N LYS A 4 26.32 38.72 1.96
CA LYS A 4 25.45 38.48 0.79
C LYS A 4 25.90 37.29 -0.06
N ARG A 5 27.22 37.04 -0.15
CA ARG A 5 27.79 35.90 -0.90
C ARG A 5 27.59 34.57 -0.17
N ILE A 6 27.64 34.57 1.17
CA ILE A 6 27.41 33.36 1.97
C ILE A 6 25.92 32.98 1.97
N LEU A 7 25.03 33.97 2.13
CA LEU A 7 23.59 33.76 2.11
C LEU A 7 23.11 33.24 0.73
N SER A 8 23.66 33.80 -0.35
CA SER A 8 23.37 33.34 -1.72
C SER A 8 23.81 31.88 -1.96
N LYS A 9 24.98 31.48 -1.46
CA LYS A 9 25.46 30.08 -1.56
C LYS A 9 24.61 29.12 -0.74
N LEU A 10 24.17 29.51 0.47
CA LEU A 10 23.29 28.71 1.32
C LEU A 10 21.89 28.51 0.69
N LEU A 11 21.34 29.55 0.06
CA LEU A 11 20.07 29.47 -0.68
C LEU A 11 20.17 28.53 -1.89
N LEU A 12 21.31 28.53 -2.58
CA LEU A 12 21.55 27.64 -3.73
C LEU A 12 21.62 26.16 -3.29
N ILE A 13 22.27 25.89 -2.14
CA ILE A 13 22.34 24.55 -1.56
C ILE A 13 20.95 24.08 -1.10
N TRP A 14 20.17 24.94 -0.45
CA TRP A 14 18.77 24.65 -0.08
C TRP A 14 17.86 24.39 -1.30
N GLY A 15 18.06 25.13 -2.39
CA GLY A 15 17.31 24.94 -3.63
C GLY A 15 17.61 23.60 -4.31
N ILE A 16 18.87 23.14 -4.28
CA ILE A 16 19.25 21.82 -4.81
C ILE A 16 18.68 20.69 -3.94
N LEU A 17 18.66 20.84 -2.61
CA LEU A 17 18.07 19.85 -1.69
C LEU A 17 16.56 19.67 -1.88
N LEU A 18 15.82 20.72 -2.28
CA LEU A 18 14.38 20.65 -2.56
C LEU A 18 14.04 19.87 -3.84
N LEU A 19 14.95 19.79 -4.81
CA LEU A 19 14.77 19.00 -6.04
C LEU A 19 14.84 17.48 -5.79
N PHE A 20 15.34 17.06 -4.63
CA PHE A 20 15.39 15.65 -4.20
C PHE A 20 14.25 15.27 -3.24
N SER A 21 13.13 15.99 -3.26
CA SER A 21 11.90 15.56 -2.57
C SER A 21 11.37 14.25 -3.20
N PRO A 22 11.50 13.08 -2.55
CA PRO A 22 11.53 11.79 -3.24
C PRO A 22 10.17 11.06 -3.22
N GLY A 23 9.83 10.41 -4.35
CA GLY A 23 9.02 9.18 -4.48
C GLY A 23 7.60 9.09 -3.88
N GLU A 24 7.40 9.44 -2.62
CA GLU A 24 6.15 9.24 -1.88
C GLU A 24 5.00 10.14 -2.33
N ALA A 25 5.30 11.29 -2.93
CA ALA A 25 4.29 12.19 -3.49
C ALA A 25 3.50 11.59 -4.67
N MET A 26 3.90 10.42 -5.17
CA MET A 26 3.24 9.72 -6.28
C MET A 26 2.33 8.55 -5.84
N LEU A 27 2.16 8.33 -4.53
CA LEU A 27 1.25 7.31 -4.00
C LEU A 27 -0.12 7.92 -3.69
N THR A 28 -1.18 7.41 -4.33
CA THR A 28 -2.56 7.78 -4.02
C THR A 28 -3.27 6.66 -3.28
N GLN A 29 -4.01 7.03 -2.23
CA GLN A 29 -4.83 6.09 -1.48
C GLN A 29 -6.05 5.66 -2.31
N ILE A 30 -6.16 4.34 -2.53
CA ILE A 30 -7.32 3.70 -3.15
C ILE A 30 -8.41 3.48 -2.10
N TYR A 31 -8.05 2.89 -0.97
CA TYR A 31 -8.99 2.53 0.09
C TYR A 31 -8.31 2.40 1.45
N LYS A 32 -9.07 2.54 2.53
CA LYS A 32 -8.61 2.34 3.90
C LYS A 32 -9.54 1.39 4.64
N PHE A 33 -8.97 0.32 5.19
CA PHE A 33 -9.64 -0.55 6.16
C PHE A 33 -9.16 -0.19 7.56
N THR A 34 -10.09 0.03 8.49
CA THR A 34 -9.76 0.46 9.85
C THR A 34 -9.92 -0.67 10.84
N GLY A 35 -9.01 -0.74 11.81
CA GLY A 35 -9.17 -1.62 12.95
C GLY A 35 -9.10 -3.11 12.66
N ILE A 36 -8.29 -3.51 11.68
CA ILE A 36 -8.00 -4.90 11.35
C ILE A 36 -7.22 -5.56 12.49
N GLN A 37 -7.77 -6.64 13.03
CA GLN A 37 -7.12 -7.44 14.06
C GLN A 37 -6.18 -8.48 13.43
N ILE A 38 -4.91 -8.42 13.79
CA ILE A 38 -3.88 -9.40 13.42
C ILE A 38 -3.53 -10.20 14.68
N PRO A 39 -3.79 -11.53 14.72
CA PRO A 39 -3.66 -12.32 15.94
C PRO A 39 -2.26 -12.95 16.17
N TYR A 40 -1.30 -12.67 15.30
CA TYR A 40 0.07 -13.20 15.32
C TYR A 40 1.06 -12.12 14.87
N ASP A 41 2.35 -12.35 15.07
CA ASP A 41 3.36 -11.41 14.64
C ASP A 41 3.58 -11.59 13.13
N LEU A 42 3.65 -10.48 12.41
CA LEU A 42 3.96 -10.46 10.98
C LEU A 42 5.36 -9.93 10.77
N LYS A 43 6.11 -10.55 9.87
CA LYS A 43 7.44 -10.10 9.49
C LYS A 43 7.47 -9.72 8.02
N TYR A 44 8.09 -8.59 7.73
CA TYR A 44 8.33 -8.12 6.36
C TYR A 44 9.69 -7.46 6.29
N GLU A 45 10.59 -8.02 5.48
CA GLU A 45 12.01 -7.65 5.47
C GLU A 45 12.59 -7.70 6.90
N ASP A 46 13.19 -6.62 7.37
CA ASP A 46 13.75 -6.52 8.72
C ASP A 46 12.75 -5.99 9.77
N PHE A 47 11.49 -5.78 9.39
CA PHE A 47 10.47 -5.21 10.26
C PHE A 47 9.54 -6.28 10.85
N ILE A 48 9.34 -6.23 12.17
CA ILE A 48 8.38 -7.07 12.90
C ILE A 48 7.19 -6.22 13.31
N LEU A 49 6.01 -6.63 12.84
CA LEU A 49 4.72 -6.10 13.21
C LEU A 49 4.09 -7.01 14.27
N GLU A 50 4.14 -6.59 15.53
CA GLU A 50 3.51 -7.31 16.63
C GLU A 50 2.01 -7.55 16.39
N LYS A 51 1.46 -8.63 16.94
CA LYS A 51 0.01 -8.87 17.00
C LYS A 51 -0.73 -7.66 17.58
N GLY A 52 -1.89 -7.35 17.02
CA GLY A 52 -2.66 -6.18 17.44
C GLY A 52 -3.64 -5.67 16.40
N LYS A 53 -4.15 -4.46 16.66
CA LYS A 53 -5.13 -3.79 15.81
C LYS A 53 -4.48 -2.70 14.97
N TYR A 54 -4.70 -2.74 13.66
CA TYR A 54 -4.04 -1.89 12.67
C TYR A 54 -5.04 -1.31 11.66
N ASP A 55 -4.68 -0.18 11.07
CA ASP A 55 -5.36 0.32 9.87
C ASP A 55 -4.54 -0.03 8.65
N PHE A 56 -5.19 -0.48 7.58
CA PHE A 56 -4.57 -0.84 6.31
C PHE A 56 -4.98 0.16 5.25
N GLN A 57 -4.01 0.82 4.62
CA GLN A 57 -4.19 1.70 3.48
C GLN A 57 -3.68 1.01 2.22
N ILE A 58 -4.54 0.89 1.22
CA ILE A 58 -4.14 0.45 -0.11
C ILE A 58 -3.77 1.68 -0.92
N LEU A 59 -2.54 1.73 -1.41
CA LEU A 59 -2.00 2.82 -2.20
C LEU A 59 -1.67 2.32 -3.61
N VAL A 60 -1.74 3.21 -4.59
CA VAL A 60 -1.25 2.97 -5.95
C VAL A 60 -0.25 4.05 -6.33
N HIS A 61 0.88 3.62 -6.90
CA HIS A 61 1.84 4.51 -7.49
C HIS A 61 1.34 4.98 -8.87
N HIS A 62 1.14 6.29 -9.05
CA HIS A 62 0.54 6.83 -10.29
C HIS A 62 1.28 6.42 -11.57
N LYS A 63 2.62 6.46 -11.54
CA LYS A 63 3.45 6.14 -12.72
C LYS A 63 3.58 4.64 -13.00
N THR A 64 3.94 3.84 -12.00
CA THR A 64 4.25 2.41 -12.18
C THR A 64 3.04 1.49 -12.03
N GLN A 65 1.91 2.01 -11.52
CA GLN A 65 0.72 1.24 -11.17
C GLN A 65 0.99 0.14 -10.12
N GLN A 66 2.12 0.23 -9.42
CA GLN A 66 2.44 -0.64 -8.29
C GLN A 66 1.48 -0.38 -7.14
N LEU A 67 1.07 -1.45 -6.47
CA LEU A 67 0.15 -1.41 -5.35
C LEU A 67 0.93 -1.61 -4.07
N HIS A 68 0.64 -0.81 -3.07
CA HIS A 68 1.28 -0.90 -1.75
C HIS A 68 0.22 -1.06 -0.67
N LEU A 69 0.51 -1.89 0.32
CA LEU A 69 -0.22 -1.97 1.57
C LEU A 69 0.58 -1.21 2.62
N ARG A 70 0.13 0.00 2.95
CA ARG A 70 0.64 0.77 4.08
C ARG A 70 -0.10 0.36 5.34
N ILE A 71 0.63 -0.09 6.35
CA ILE A 71 0.10 -0.52 7.65
C ILE A 71 0.31 0.61 8.64
N LEU A 72 -0.75 0.98 9.37
CA LEU A 72 -0.74 2.08 10.33
C LEU A 72 -1.10 1.60 11.73
N LYS A 73 -0.35 2.09 12.73
CA LYS A 73 -0.66 1.94 14.16
C LYS A 73 -0.91 3.33 14.73
N LYS A 74 -2.11 3.56 15.29
CA LYS A 74 -2.52 4.88 15.83
C LYS A 74 -2.34 6.02 14.82
N GLY A 75 -2.71 5.78 13.56
CA GLY A 75 -2.63 6.77 12.48
C GLY A 75 -1.22 7.02 11.89
N LYS A 76 -0.17 6.39 12.43
CA LYS A 76 1.19 6.50 11.88
C LYS A 76 1.50 5.29 11.01
N GLY A 77 1.98 5.52 9.78
CA GLY A 77 2.49 4.47 8.91
C GLY A 77 3.76 3.87 9.49
N ILE A 78 3.78 2.54 9.66
CA ILE A 78 4.90 1.81 10.27
C ILE A 78 5.53 0.78 9.34
N CYS A 79 4.80 0.35 8.30
CA CYS A 79 5.29 -0.59 7.31
C CYS A 79 4.59 -0.31 5.97
N SER A 80 5.27 -0.58 4.85
CA SER A 80 4.74 -0.49 3.50
C SER A 80 5.15 -1.73 2.72
N VAL A 81 4.18 -2.59 2.39
CA VAL A 81 4.41 -3.87 1.70
C VAL A 81 4.10 -3.70 0.22
N LEU A 82 5.03 -4.05 -0.65
CA LEU A 82 4.78 -4.07 -2.09
C LEU A 82 3.87 -5.26 -2.44
N GLY A 83 2.80 -4.98 -3.19
CA GLY A 83 1.82 -5.96 -3.62
C GLY A 83 2.05 -6.46 -5.04
N GLU A 84 1.64 -7.70 -5.27
CA GLU A 84 1.55 -8.30 -6.60
C GLU A 84 0.13 -8.09 -7.15
N ARG A 85 0.02 -7.51 -8.35
CA ARG A 85 -1.28 -7.29 -9.00
C ARG A 85 -1.76 -8.58 -9.64
N LEU A 86 -2.94 -9.03 -9.25
CA LEU A 86 -3.57 -10.23 -9.81
C LEU A 86 -4.54 -9.87 -10.93
N ARG A 87 -4.69 -10.78 -11.89
CA ARG A 87 -5.71 -10.67 -12.94
C ARG A 87 -6.95 -11.44 -12.52
N TYR A 88 -8.12 -10.88 -12.83
CA TYR A 88 -9.35 -11.64 -12.81
C TYR A 88 -9.40 -12.59 -14.01
N GLU A 89 -10.01 -13.75 -13.83
CA GLU A 89 -10.20 -14.75 -14.89
C GLU A 89 -11.16 -14.25 -15.97
N SER A 90 -12.20 -13.51 -15.58
CA SER A 90 -13.10 -12.86 -16.53
C SER A 90 -12.43 -11.69 -17.25
N TYR A 91 -12.84 -11.43 -18.49
CA TYR A 91 -12.26 -10.42 -19.38
C TYR A 91 -13.29 -9.40 -19.86
N GLY A 92 -12.83 -8.19 -20.21
CA GLY A 92 -13.67 -7.16 -20.79
C GLY A 92 -14.89 -6.80 -19.94
N ARG A 93 -16.06 -6.70 -20.58
CA ARG A 93 -17.32 -6.35 -19.91
C ARG A 93 -17.87 -7.45 -18.99
N GLU A 94 -17.45 -8.70 -19.19
CA GLU A 94 -17.91 -9.83 -18.37
C GLU A 94 -17.48 -9.70 -16.91
N ARG A 95 -16.39 -8.97 -16.63
CA ARG A 95 -15.97 -8.64 -15.25
C ARG A 95 -17.05 -7.95 -14.44
N MET A 96 -17.94 -7.17 -15.07
CA MET A 96 -19.01 -6.47 -14.37
C MET A 96 -20.14 -7.42 -13.92
N LYS A 97 -20.22 -8.61 -14.53
CA LYS A 97 -21.22 -9.64 -14.23
C LYS A 97 -20.64 -10.82 -13.44
N ASP A 98 -19.32 -10.91 -13.34
CA ASP A 98 -18.63 -11.98 -12.62
C ASP A 98 -19.03 -11.99 -11.12
N PRO A 99 -19.59 -13.10 -10.63
CA PRO A 99 -20.00 -13.22 -9.23
C PRO A 99 -18.81 -13.30 -8.27
N ASN A 100 -17.62 -13.66 -8.75
CA ASN A 100 -16.41 -13.76 -7.93
C ASN A 100 -15.76 -12.39 -7.66
N ILE A 101 -16.16 -11.36 -8.41
CA ILE A 101 -15.70 -9.99 -8.17
C ILE A 101 -16.70 -9.31 -7.23
N PRO A 102 -16.25 -8.84 -6.05
CA PRO A 102 -17.15 -8.20 -5.11
C PRO A 102 -17.69 -6.88 -5.65
N ASP A 103 -18.85 -6.47 -5.15
CA ASP A 103 -19.42 -5.16 -5.49
C ASP A 103 -18.65 -4.02 -4.83
N GLN A 104 -18.26 -4.20 -3.57
CA GLN A 104 -17.56 -3.21 -2.74
C GLN A 104 -16.12 -3.64 -2.45
N PRO A 105 -15.25 -2.72 -2.01
CA PRO A 105 -13.91 -3.06 -1.56
C PRO A 105 -13.92 -4.12 -0.45
N THR A 106 -13.07 -5.13 -0.58
CA THR A 106 -12.90 -6.18 0.42
C THR A 106 -11.42 -6.43 0.70
N LEU A 107 -11.16 -6.94 1.91
CA LEU A 107 -9.86 -7.38 2.37
C LEU A 107 -10.02 -8.78 2.94
N LYS A 108 -9.20 -9.72 2.49
CA LYS A 108 -9.14 -11.09 3.03
C LYS A 108 -7.73 -11.34 3.53
N ILE A 109 -7.61 -12.03 4.67
CA ILE A 109 -6.32 -12.41 5.24
C ILE A 109 -6.30 -13.93 5.29
N ILE A 110 -5.36 -14.54 4.57
CA ILE A 110 -5.23 -16.00 4.46
C ILE A 110 -3.87 -16.38 5.04
N LYS A 111 -3.89 -17.28 6.03
CA LYS A 111 -2.68 -17.85 6.62
C LYS A 111 -2.29 -19.11 5.83
N HIS A 112 -1.00 -19.27 5.54
CA HIS A 112 -0.41 -20.43 4.88
C HIS A 112 0.56 -21.13 5.84
N PRO A 113 0.08 -22.10 6.64
CA PRO A 113 0.85 -22.57 7.79
C PRO A 113 2.15 -23.30 7.43
N THR A 114 2.12 -24.05 6.33
CA THR A 114 3.26 -24.81 5.82
C THR A 114 4.41 -23.91 5.35
N GLU A 115 4.09 -22.73 4.82
CA GLU A 115 5.06 -21.78 4.29
C GLU A 115 5.46 -20.69 5.30
N LYS A 116 4.82 -20.67 6.48
CA LYS A 116 4.93 -19.58 7.46
C LYS A 116 4.64 -18.20 6.84
N LYS A 117 3.65 -18.13 5.95
CA LYS A 117 3.27 -16.89 5.24
C LYS A 117 1.82 -16.51 5.46
N VAL A 118 1.55 -15.22 5.30
CA VAL A 118 0.21 -14.64 5.27
C VAL A 118 0.03 -13.86 3.98
N SER A 119 -1.06 -14.15 3.30
CA SER A 119 -1.51 -13.43 2.11
C SER A 119 -2.65 -12.50 2.51
N ILE A 120 -2.41 -11.20 2.40
CA ILE A 120 -3.43 -10.17 2.53
C ILE A 120 -3.91 -9.83 1.12
N ILE A 121 -5.16 -10.14 0.81
CA ILE A 121 -5.74 -9.99 -0.52
C ILE A 121 -6.71 -8.81 -0.48
N PHE A 122 -6.46 -7.83 -1.34
CA PHE A 122 -7.34 -6.70 -1.57
C PHE A 122 -8.08 -6.85 -2.89
N GLU A 123 -9.37 -6.54 -2.87
CA GLU A 123 -10.20 -6.41 -4.07
C GLU A 123 -10.96 -5.08 -3.98
N SER A 124 -10.80 -4.18 -4.95
CA SER A 124 -11.54 -2.90 -4.94
C SER A 124 -12.99 -3.05 -5.36
N GLY A 125 -13.35 -4.13 -6.03
CA GLY A 125 -14.71 -4.42 -6.47
C GLY A 125 -15.20 -3.61 -7.68
N LYS A 126 -16.43 -3.91 -8.10
CA LYS A 126 -17.06 -3.39 -9.32
C LYS A 126 -17.58 -1.96 -9.18
N LYS A 127 -18.08 -1.58 -8.00
CA LYS A 127 -18.75 -0.28 -7.76
C LYS A 127 -17.81 0.81 -7.25
N THR A 128 -16.50 0.54 -7.15
CA THR A 128 -15.51 1.55 -6.76
C THR A 128 -15.25 2.54 -7.89
N ARG A 129 -15.45 3.83 -7.62
CA ARG A 129 -15.44 4.89 -8.64
C ARG A 129 -14.08 5.14 -9.30
N ILE A 130 -13.02 5.26 -8.50
CA ILE A 130 -11.72 5.76 -8.98
C ILE A 130 -10.83 4.60 -9.47
N TYR A 131 -10.85 3.47 -8.77
CA TYR A 131 -10.01 2.31 -9.07
C TYR A 131 -10.84 1.01 -9.05
N PRO A 132 -11.78 0.81 -9.98
CA PRO A 132 -12.56 -0.42 -10.06
C PRO A 132 -11.69 -1.61 -10.50
N LEU A 133 -12.13 -2.83 -10.15
CA LEU A 133 -11.55 -4.09 -10.65
C LEU A 133 -10.04 -4.24 -10.38
N VAL A 134 -9.56 -3.69 -9.26
CA VAL A 134 -8.19 -3.88 -8.79
C VAL A 134 -8.16 -5.06 -7.84
N LYS A 135 -7.25 -6.01 -8.10
CA LYS A 135 -6.96 -7.13 -7.21
C LYS A 135 -5.46 -7.18 -6.93
N ALA A 136 -5.10 -7.30 -5.67
CA ALA A 136 -3.71 -7.44 -5.26
C ALA A 136 -3.55 -8.43 -4.10
N VAL A 137 -2.38 -9.05 -4.05
CA VAL A 137 -1.95 -9.84 -2.91
C VAL A 137 -0.67 -9.22 -2.33
N PHE A 138 -0.66 -9.08 -1.01
CA PHE A 138 0.48 -8.64 -0.22
C PHE A 138 0.91 -9.82 0.64
N LYS A 139 2.17 -10.22 0.52
CA LYS A 139 2.70 -11.42 1.19
C LYS A 139 3.65 -10.98 2.30
N MET A 140 3.46 -11.55 3.48
CA MET A 140 4.31 -11.36 4.65
C MET A 140 4.60 -12.71 5.28
N GLU A 141 5.68 -12.81 6.03
CA GLU A 141 5.93 -13.96 6.91
C GLU A 141 5.12 -13.80 8.19
N TYR A 142 4.83 -14.91 8.89
CA TYR A 142 4.26 -14.86 10.23
C TYR A 142 5.05 -15.74 11.18
N GLU A 143 5.16 -15.29 12.43
CA GLU A 143 5.73 -16.02 13.57
C GLU A 143 4.65 -16.32 14.62
#